data_AF-E8LYE3-F1
#
_entry.id   AF-E8LYE3-F1
#
_cell.length_a   1.000
_cell.length_b   1.000
_cell.length_c   1.000
_cell.angle_alpha   90.00
_cell.angle_beta   90.00
_cell.angle_gamma   90.00
#
_symmetry.space_group_name_H-M   'P 1'
#
loop_
_entity.id
_entity.type
_entity.pdbx_description
1 polymer ?
#
loop_
_entity_poly.entity_id
_entity_poly.type
_entity_poly.pdbx_seq_one_letter_code
_entity_poly.pdbx_strand_id
1 'polypeptide(L)'
;MGLHSASIALISKEAGVSTGIINHYFGGKHGLLEETMREILRQLSRTVTERLSTIPKDAHQQRINAIIDGNFVGYQAENKVAKTWLAFWSYSVHDPELHRLQKVNEKRLLSHLKIELKALFDKEQAELIAHAIAALIDGIWLRGTLNPQGIDAHKARLIINDYLDKQLTFYSQK
;
A
#
# COMPACT_ATOMS: atom_id res chain seq x y z
N MET A 1 8.51 13.39 14.57
CA MET A 1 8.47 12.39 15.66
C MET A 1 8.02 11.06 15.09
N GLY A 2 8.77 9.98 15.33
CA GLY A 2 8.36 8.63 14.96
C GLY A 2 7.39 8.05 15.99
N LEU A 3 6.67 6.99 15.63
CA LEU A 3 5.69 6.33 16.51
C LEU A 3 6.32 5.83 17.84
N HIS A 4 7.62 5.53 17.84
CA HIS A 4 8.36 5.17 19.05
C HIS A 4 8.38 6.31 20.10
N SER A 5 8.35 7.58 19.66
CA SER A 5 8.35 8.76 20.51
C SER A 5 6.93 9.25 20.87
N ALA A 6 5.90 8.72 20.21
CA ALA A 6 4.51 9.07 20.50
C ALA A 6 4.01 8.27 21.71
N SER A 7 3.79 8.95 22.83
CA SER A 7 3.10 8.40 24.00
C SER A 7 1.58 8.59 23.86
N ILE A 8 0.79 7.75 24.53
CA ILE A 8 -0.67 7.96 24.61
C ILE A 8 -0.99 9.38 25.11
N ALA A 9 -0.19 9.90 26.04
CA ALA A 9 -0.32 11.27 26.53
C ALA A 9 -0.11 12.33 25.43
N LEU A 10 0.90 12.16 24.56
CA LEU A 10 1.13 13.07 23.44
C LEU A 10 0.00 13.01 22.41
N ILE A 11 -0.46 11.80 22.08
CA ILE A 11 -1.56 11.57 21.15
C ILE A 11 -2.86 12.18 21.69
N SER A 12 -3.15 11.94 22.97
CA SER A 12 -4.36 12.45 23.64
C SER A 12 -4.35 13.99 23.66
N LYS A 13 -3.20 14.59 23.95
CA LYS A 13 -3.01 16.05 23.88
C LYS A 13 -3.25 16.61 22.47
N GLU A 14 -2.71 15.95 21.45
CA GLU A 14 -2.89 16.37 20.06
C GLU A 14 -4.35 16.23 19.59
N ALA A 15 -5.04 15.18 20.02
CA ALA A 15 -6.43 14.91 19.68
C ALA A 15 -7.44 15.69 20.54
N GLY A 16 -6.98 16.44 21.55
CA GLY A 16 -7.85 17.18 22.47
C GLY A 16 -8.71 16.28 23.37
N VAL A 17 -8.28 15.04 23.63
CA VAL A 17 -9.01 14.05 24.44
C VAL A 17 -8.20 13.62 25.66
N SER A 18 -8.86 12.99 26.64
CA SER A 18 -8.16 12.41 27.78
C SER A 18 -7.47 11.08 27.42
N THR A 19 -6.41 10.73 28.13
CA THR A 19 -5.76 9.41 28.01
C THR A 19 -6.70 8.26 28.33
N GLY A 20 -7.67 8.49 29.22
CA GLY A 20 -8.73 7.54 29.57
C GLY A 20 -9.62 7.19 28.38
N ILE A 21 -9.95 8.15 27.51
CA ILE A 21 -10.72 7.91 26.28
C ILE A 21 -9.94 6.99 25.34
N ILE A 22 -8.64 7.26 25.13
CA ILE A 22 -7.82 6.41 24.26
C ILE A 22 -7.71 4.98 24.80
N ASN A 23 -7.51 4.82 26.12
CA ASN A 23 -7.47 3.49 26.73
C ASN A 23 -8.82 2.77 26.64
N HIS A 24 -9.93 3.49 26.81
CA HIS A 24 -11.27 2.92 26.76
C HIS A 24 -11.65 2.41 25.36
N TYR A 25 -11.37 3.19 24.31
CA TYR A 25 -11.75 2.83 22.94
C TYR A 25 -10.74 1.94 22.22
N PHE A 26 -9.45 2.11 22.51
CA PHE A 26 -8.39 1.47 21.73
C PHE A 26 -7.52 0.50 22.55
N GLY A 27 -7.82 0.31 23.84
CA GLY A 27 -7.00 -0.55 24.70
C GLY A 27 -5.55 -0.05 24.87
N GLY A 28 -5.29 1.22 24.52
CA GLY A 28 -3.99 1.86 24.58
C GLY A 28 -3.31 2.04 23.22
N LYS A 29 -1.98 2.15 23.23
CA LYS A 29 -1.17 2.56 22.07
C LYS A 29 -1.22 1.54 20.92
N HIS A 30 -1.18 0.25 21.25
CA HIS A 30 -1.17 -0.83 20.25
C HIS A 30 -2.49 -0.90 19.49
N GLY A 31 -3.63 -0.93 20.19
CA GLY A 31 -4.93 -0.95 19.50
C GLY A 31 -5.23 0.36 18.75
N LEU A 32 -4.69 1.49 19.19
CA LEU A 32 -4.79 2.73 18.42
C LEU A 32 -3.99 2.66 17.11
N LEU A 33 -2.77 2.10 17.15
CA LEU A 33 -1.97 1.86 15.95
C LEU A 33 -2.70 0.89 15.00
N GLU A 34 -3.28 -0.18 15.55
CA GLU A 34 -4.04 -1.14 14.78
C GLU A 34 -5.24 -0.48 14.06
N GLU A 35 -6.07 0.28 14.76
CA GLU A 35 -7.22 0.96 14.17
C GLU A 35 -6.79 2.03 13.15
N THR A 36 -5.71 2.75 13.43
CA THR A 36 -5.12 3.69 12.47
C THR A 36 -4.72 2.97 11.17
N MET A 37 -4.09 1.81 11.29
CA MET A 37 -3.68 1.03 10.13
C MET A 37 -4.86 0.42 9.39
N ARG A 38 -5.89 -0.05 10.10
CA ARG A 38 -7.15 -0.48 9.48
C ARG A 38 -7.77 0.63 8.66
N GLU A 39 -7.75 1.86 9.16
CA GLU A 39 -8.27 3.01 8.43
C GLU A 39 -7.44 3.31 7.17
N ILE A 40 -6.11 3.37 7.28
CA ILE A 40 -5.23 3.57 6.12
C ILE A 40 -5.47 2.50 5.05
N LEU A 41 -5.60 1.24 5.45
CA LEU A 41 -5.87 0.11 4.54
C LEU A 41 -7.27 0.17 3.92
N ARG A 42 -8.30 0.61 4.67
CA ARG A 42 -9.65 0.84 4.13
C ARG A 42 -9.64 1.95 3.09
N GLN A 43 -8.95 3.06 3.35
CA GLN A 43 -8.83 4.17 2.41
C GLN A 43 -8.08 3.78 1.14
N LEU A 44 -6.98 3.02 1.25
CA LEU A 44 -6.28 2.46 0.09
C LEU A 44 -7.23 1.59 -0.75
N SER A 45 -7.90 0.63 -0.10
CA SER A 45 -8.81 -0.30 -0.78
C SER A 45 -9.94 0.45 -1.48
N ARG A 46 -10.53 1.44 -0.81
CA ARG A 46 -11.60 2.28 -1.37
C ARG A 46 -11.11 3.06 -2.59
N THR A 47 -9.98 3.75 -2.46
CA THR A 47 -9.38 4.56 -3.54
C THR A 47 -9.12 3.72 -4.79
N VAL A 48 -8.52 2.54 -4.62
CA VAL A 48 -8.23 1.64 -5.76
C VAL A 48 -9.53 1.13 -6.38
N THR A 49 -10.51 0.71 -5.56
CA THR A 49 -11.77 0.17 -6.06
C THR A 49 -12.59 1.22 -6.81
N GLU A 50 -12.67 2.44 -6.29
CA GLU A 50 -13.36 3.57 -6.93
C GLU A 50 -12.70 3.96 -8.26
N ARG A 51 -11.35 3.95 -8.34
CA ARG A 51 -10.66 4.20 -9.62
C ARG A 51 -10.89 3.07 -10.62
N LEU A 52 -10.88 1.82 -10.17
CA LEU A 52 -11.12 0.68 -11.05
C LEU A 52 -12.57 0.63 -11.55
N SER A 53 -13.55 1.21 -10.84
CA SER A 53 -14.93 1.23 -11.30
C SER A 53 -15.17 2.25 -12.43
N THR A 54 -14.29 3.24 -12.59
CA THR A 54 -14.37 4.26 -13.63
C THR A 54 -13.62 3.88 -14.93
N ILE A 55 -12.89 2.76 -14.92
CA ILE A 55 -12.07 2.32 -16.06
C ILE A 55 -12.74 1.12 -16.74
N PRO A 56 -12.87 1.10 -18.08
CA PRO A 56 -13.42 -0.04 -18.83
C PRO A 56 -12.77 -1.36 -18.44
N LYS A 57 -13.57 -2.44 -18.36
CA LYS A 57 -13.12 -3.75 -17.82
C LYS A 57 -12.04 -4.43 -18.67
N ASP A 58 -11.99 -4.12 -19.96
CA ASP A 58 -11.04 -4.63 -20.95
C ASP A 58 -9.76 -3.78 -21.07
N ALA A 59 -9.71 -2.60 -20.43
CA ALA A 59 -8.54 -1.72 -20.42
C ALA A 59 -7.48 -2.18 -19.41
N HIS A 60 -7.03 -3.43 -19.47
CA HIS A 60 -6.20 -4.08 -18.45
C HIS A 60 -4.93 -3.31 -18.06
N GLN A 61 -4.19 -2.75 -19.02
CA GLN A 61 -3.00 -1.95 -18.71
C GLN A 61 -3.33 -0.65 -17.97
N GLN A 62 -4.46 0.00 -18.30
CA GLN A 62 -4.92 1.20 -17.58
C GLN A 62 -5.36 0.83 -16.15
N ARG A 63 -5.99 -0.32 -15.98
CA ARG A 63 -6.41 -0.84 -14.67
C ARG A 63 -5.20 -1.21 -13.79
N ILE A 64 -4.16 -1.83 -14.36
CA ILE A 64 -2.87 -2.05 -13.69
C ILE A 64 -2.26 -0.71 -13.25
N ASN A 65 -2.26 0.29 -14.13
CA ASN A 65 -1.77 1.64 -13.80
C ASN A 65 -2.57 2.30 -12.67
N ALA A 66 -3.89 2.12 -12.62
CA ALA A 66 -4.70 2.63 -11.51
C ALA A 66 -4.37 1.97 -10.16
N ILE A 67 -4.03 0.67 -10.17
CA ILE A 67 -3.57 -0.06 -8.98
C ILE A 67 -2.20 0.48 -8.53
N ILE A 68 -1.25 0.65 -9.47
CA ILE A 68 0.07 1.23 -9.21
C ILE A 68 -0.09 2.62 -8.59
N ASP A 69 -0.89 3.49 -9.21
CA ASP A 69 -1.10 4.86 -8.76
C ASP A 69 -1.67 4.93 -7.34
N GLY A 70 -2.59 4.03 -7.00
CA GLY A 70 -3.17 3.96 -5.67
C GLY A 70 -2.14 3.85 -4.53
N ASN A 71 -0.92 3.37 -4.83
CA ASN A 71 0.17 3.25 -3.85
C ASN A 71 1.08 4.49 -3.80
N PHE A 72 1.02 5.40 -4.77
CA PHE A 72 1.99 6.49 -4.93
C PHE A 72 1.38 7.89 -4.98
N VAL A 73 0.05 8.02 -5.01
CA VAL A 73 -0.62 9.33 -5.09
C VAL A 73 -1.68 9.51 -4.00
N GLY A 74 -2.09 10.76 -3.81
CA GLY A 74 -3.13 11.11 -2.85
C GLY A 74 -2.73 10.76 -1.41
N TYR A 75 -3.69 10.23 -0.64
CA TYR A 75 -3.52 9.95 0.78
C TYR A 75 -2.31 9.06 1.09
N GLN A 76 -2.00 8.08 0.24
CA GLN A 76 -0.86 7.16 0.47
C GLN A 76 0.51 7.82 0.31
N ALA A 77 0.58 8.92 -0.45
CA ALA A 77 1.82 9.68 -0.66
C ALA A 77 2.07 10.71 0.45
N GLU A 78 1.11 10.94 1.34
CA GLU A 78 1.26 11.92 2.41
C GLU A 78 2.38 11.51 3.37
N ASN A 79 3.30 12.43 3.65
CA ASN A 79 4.44 12.21 4.55
C ASN A 79 4.05 11.64 5.94
N LYS A 80 2.85 11.97 6.43
CA LYS A 80 2.34 11.42 7.70
C LYS A 80 1.97 9.95 7.56
N VAL A 81 1.26 9.59 6.48
CA VAL A 81 0.85 8.21 6.16
C VAL A 81 2.07 7.33 5.89
N ALA A 82 3.06 7.85 5.16
CA ALA A 82 4.35 7.20 4.94
C ALA A 82 5.06 6.79 6.24
N LYS A 83 5.14 7.70 7.22
CA LYS A 83 5.75 7.41 8.53
C LYS A 83 4.96 6.37 9.31
N THR A 84 3.64 6.38 9.21
CA THR A 84 2.78 5.39 9.86
C THR A 84 2.99 4.00 9.28
N TRP A 85 3.12 3.88 7.95
CA TRP A 85 3.43 2.62 7.28
C TRP A 85 4.80 2.04 7.68
N LEU A 86 5.85 2.86 7.76
CA LEU A 86 7.16 2.41 8.23
C LEU A 86 7.12 1.90 9.67
N ALA A 87 6.41 2.61 10.55
CA ALA A 87 6.22 2.17 11.92
C ALA A 87 5.43 0.85 11.96
N PHE A 88 4.34 0.76 11.20
CA PHE A 88 3.54 -0.46 11.10
C PHE A 88 4.34 -1.66 10.63
N TRP A 89 5.14 -1.53 9.56
CA TRP A 89 6.01 -2.62 9.11
C TRP A 89 6.95 -3.07 10.21
N SER A 90 7.60 -2.15 10.93
CA SER A 90 8.47 -2.49 12.06
C SER A 90 7.75 -3.26 13.18
N TYR A 91 6.48 -2.96 13.47
CA TYR A 91 5.72 -3.67 14.50
C TYR A 91 5.12 -4.99 13.99
N SER A 92 4.69 -5.04 12.72
CA SER A 92 4.03 -6.20 12.10
C SER A 92 4.90 -7.46 12.02
N VAL A 93 6.22 -7.34 12.19
CA VAL A 93 7.14 -8.48 12.26
C VAL A 93 7.00 -9.24 13.59
N HIS A 94 6.54 -8.58 14.65
CA HIS A 94 6.48 -9.13 16.00
C HIS A 94 5.06 -9.18 16.59
N ASP A 95 4.10 -8.48 15.98
CA ASP A 95 2.72 -8.41 16.43
C ASP A 95 1.80 -9.21 15.48
N PRO A 96 1.16 -10.30 15.96
CA PRO A 96 0.32 -11.16 15.11
C PRO A 96 -0.89 -10.46 14.48
N GLU A 97 -1.51 -9.48 15.14
CA GLU A 97 -2.68 -8.79 14.58
C GLU A 97 -2.26 -7.81 13.49
N LEU A 98 -1.16 -7.09 13.69
CA LEU A 98 -0.59 -6.23 12.65
C LEU A 98 -0.05 -7.06 11.48
N HIS A 99 0.55 -8.22 11.74
CA HIS A 99 0.97 -9.15 10.70
C HIS A 99 -0.23 -9.62 9.85
N ARG A 100 -1.36 -9.92 10.49
CA ARG A 100 -2.60 -10.30 9.80
C ARG A 100 -3.10 -9.18 8.89
N LEU A 101 -3.02 -7.92 9.32
CA LEU A 101 -3.38 -6.76 8.50
C LEU A 101 -2.46 -6.59 7.29
N GLN A 102 -1.14 -6.77 7.46
CA GLN A 102 -0.20 -6.77 6.32
C GLN A 102 -0.60 -7.84 5.30
N LYS A 103 -0.90 -9.07 5.76
CA LYS A 103 -1.22 -10.18 4.85
C LYS A 103 -2.50 -9.91 4.05
N VAL A 104 -3.48 -9.26 4.68
CA VAL A 104 -4.70 -8.84 3.99
C VAL A 104 -4.39 -7.81 2.92
N ASN A 105 -3.54 -6.83 3.21
CA ASN A 105 -3.15 -5.81 2.24
C ASN A 105 -2.42 -6.40 1.04
N GLU A 106 -1.39 -7.22 1.30
CA GLU A 106 -0.60 -7.89 0.27
C GLU A 106 -1.49 -8.77 -0.63
N LYS A 107 -2.35 -9.60 -0.03
CA LYS A 107 -3.29 -10.44 -0.79
C LYS A 107 -4.23 -9.63 -1.66
N ARG A 108 -4.71 -8.46 -1.20
CA ARG A 108 -5.57 -7.57 -2.01
C ARG A 108 -4.80 -7.00 -3.19
N LEU A 109 -3.60 -6.48 -2.98
CA LEU A 109 -2.75 -5.96 -4.05
C LEU A 109 -2.49 -7.03 -5.11
N LEU A 110 -2.03 -8.21 -4.68
CA LEU A 110 -1.79 -9.35 -5.57
C LEU A 110 -3.06 -9.79 -6.29
N SER A 111 -4.22 -9.80 -5.63
CA SER A 111 -5.49 -10.18 -6.25
C SER A 111 -5.88 -9.19 -7.36
N HIS A 112 -5.80 -7.89 -7.10
CA HIS A 112 -6.08 -6.87 -8.12
C HIS A 112 -5.14 -7.01 -9.32
N LEU A 113 -3.84 -7.16 -9.08
CA LEU A 113 -2.85 -7.33 -10.16
C LEU A 113 -3.11 -8.60 -10.98
N LYS A 114 -3.33 -9.75 -10.31
CA LYS A 114 -3.56 -11.04 -10.97
C LYS A 114 -4.83 -11.05 -11.82
N ILE A 115 -5.88 -10.34 -11.41
CA ILE A 115 -7.11 -10.25 -12.22
C ILE A 115 -6.79 -9.64 -13.58
N GLU A 116 -6.06 -8.52 -13.60
CA GLU A 116 -5.74 -7.82 -14.86
C GLU A 116 -4.63 -8.54 -15.66
N LEU A 117 -3.61 -9.06 -14.98
CA LEU A 117 -2.49 -9.75 -15.64
C LEU A 117 -2.91 -11.07 -16.30
N LYS A 118 -3.92 -11.77 -15.79
CA LYS A 118 -4.43 -13.01 -16.41
C LYS A 118 -5.10 -12.80 -17.77
N ALA A 119 -5.45 -11.56 -18.12
CA ALA A 119 -5.93 -11.24 -19.46
C ALA A 119 -4.78 -10.98 -20.45
N LEU A 120 -3.56 -10.78 -19.94
CA LEU A 120 -2.37 -10.45 -20.73
C LEU A 120 -1.36 -11.60 -20.79
N PHE A 121 -1.42 -12.52 -19.83
CA PHE A 121 -0.47 -13.61 -19.64
C PHE A 121 -1.18 -14.90 -19.24
N ASP A 122 -0.48 -16.03 -19.38
CA ASP A 122 -0.96 -17.28 -18.77
C ASP A 122 -0.97 -17.19 -17.22
N LYS A 123 -1.57 -18.19 -16.57
CA LYS A 123 -1.76 -18.18 -15.12
C LYS A 123 -0.43 -18.12 -14.35
N GLU A 124 0.59 -18.84 -14.79
CA GLU A 124 1.87 -18.98 -14.08
C GLU A 124 2.71 -17.71 -14.24
N GLN A 125 2.72 -17.16 -15.45
CA GLN A 125 3.32 -15.87 -15.78
C GLN A 125 2.65 -14.73 -15.00
N ALA A 126 1.31 -14.66 -15.01
CA ALA A 126 0.57 -13.64 -14.27
C ALA A 126 0.86 -13.68 -12.76
N GLU A 127 1.02 -14.88 -12.18
CA GLU A 127 1.39 -15.07 -10.78
C GLU A 127 2.78 -14.48 -10.50
N LEU A 128 3.78 -14.80 -11.32
CA LEU A 128 5.15 -14.33 -11.16
C LEU A 128 5.24 -12.81 -11.34
N ILE A 129 4.62 -12.28 -12.39
CA ILE A 129 4.64 -10.84 -12.73
C ILE A 129 3.92 -10.03 -11.64
N ALA A 130 2.82 -10.55 -11.07
CA ALA A 130 2.12 -9.87 -9.98
C ALA A 130 3.01 -9.69 -8.74
N HIS A 131 3.76 -10.72 -8.36
CA HIS A 131 4.70 -10.62 -7.23
C HIS A 131 5.86 -9.68 -7.53
N ALA A 132 6.39 -9.70 -8.77
CA ALA A 132 7.44 -8.77 -9.17
C ALA A 132 6.96 -7.31 -9.14
N ILE A 133 5.76 -7.02 -9.65
CA ILE A 133 5.17 -5.68 -9.57
C ILE A 133 4.93 -5.26 -8.12
N ALA A 134 4.42 -6.15 -7.26
CA ALA A 134 4.24 -5.85 -5.83
C ALA A 134 5.58 -5.52 -5.15
N ALA A 135 6.63 -6.29 -5.40
CA ALA A 135 7.97 -6.02 -4.87
C ALA A 135 8.56 -4.70 -5.38
N LEU A 136 8.32 -4.34 -6.65
CA LEU A 136 8.70 -3.03 -7.19
C LEU A 136 7.94 -1.91 -6.49
N ILE A 137 6.63 -2.08 -6.24
CA ILE A 137 5.82 -1.10 -5.53
C ILE A 137 6.41 -0.84 -4.15
N ASP A 138 6.60 -1.90 -3.35
CA ASP A 138 7.13 -1.80 -1.99
C ASP A 138 8.54 -1.18 -1.96
N GLY A 139 9.42 -1.60 -2.88
CA GLY A 139 10.79 -1.10 -2.96
C GLY A 139 10.88 0.38 -3.37
N ILE A 140 10.08 0.80 -4.34
CA ILE A 140 10.01 2.21 -4.78
C ILE A 140 9.41 3.07 -3.67
N TRP A 141 8.34 2.59 -3.04
CA TRP A 141 7.68 3.29 -1.94
C TRP A 141 8.65 3.47 -0.76
N LEU A 142 9.35 2.41 -0.35
CA LEU A 142 10.32 2.48 0.75
C LEU A 142 11.45 3.47 0.46
N ARG A 143 12.01 3.45 -0.76
CA ARG A 143 13.08 4.40 -1.14
C ARG A 143 12.56 5.83 -1.22
N GLY A 144 11.35 6.04 -1.72
CA GLY A 144 10.74 7.37 -1.81
C GLY A 144 10.38 7.95 -0.44
N THR A 145 9.95 7.13 0.53
CA THR A 145 9.69 7.59 1.90
C THR A 145 10.95 7.96 2.67
N LEU A 146 12.09 7.38 2.32
CA LEU A 146 13.41 7.73 2.86
C LEU A 146 14.05 8.92 2.12
N ASN A 147 13.50 9.35 1.00
CA ASN A 147 14.00 10.49 0.22
C ASN A 147 13.41 11.81 0.76
N PRO A 148 14.24 12.83 1.07
CA PRO A 148 13.76 14.15 1.46
C PRO A 148 12.82 14.83 0.42
N GLN A 149 12.96 14.48 -0.85
CA GLN A 149 12.11 14.98 -1.94
C GLN A 149 10.78 14.21 -2.06
N GLY A 150 10.59 13.15 -1.28
CA GLY A 150 9.41 12.30 -1.28
C GLY A 150 9.37 11.27 -2.41
N ILE A 151 8.18 10.70 -2.61
CA ILE A 151 7.90 9.70 -3.63
C ILE A 151 7.61 10.40 -4.97
N ASP A 152 8.35 10.03 -6.01
CA ASP A 152 8.06 10.41 -7.39
C ASP A 152 7.13 9.37 -8.05
N ALA A 153 5.83 9.66 -8.02
CA ALA A 153 4.80 8.78 -8.56
C ALA A 153 4.92 8.57 -10.08
N HIS A 154 5.39 9.58 -10.81
CA HIS A 154 5.57 9.48 -12.26
C HIS A 154 6.71 8.52 -12.58
N LYS A 155 7.86 8.67 -11.91
CA LYS A 155 8.99 7.75 -12.04
C LYS A 155 8.63 6.33 -11.59
N ALA A 156 7.84 6.18 -10.53
CA ALA A 156 7.33 4.88 -10.10
C ALA A 156 6.52 4.20 -11.20
N ARG A 157 5.58 4.93 -11.82
CA ARG A 157 4.78 4.44 -12.95
C ARG A 157 5.65 4.06 -14.13
N LEU A 158 6.64 4.88 -14.49
CA LEU A 158 7.56 4.60 -15.59
C LEU A 158 8.35 3.29 -15.37
N ILE A 159 8.93 3.11 -14.18
CA ILE A 159 9.74 1.92 -13.87
C ILE A 159 8.88 0.65 -13.94
N ILE A 160 7.67 0.68 -13.38
CA ILE A 160 6.81 -0.50 -13.34
C ILE A 160 6.25 -0.83 -14.74
N ASN A 161 5.89 0.18 -15.54
CA ASN A 161 5.47 -0.06 -16.92
C ASN A 161 6.61 -0.56 -17.80
N ASP A 162 7.82 -0.01 -17.68
CA ASP A 162 8.99 -0.52 -18.41
C ASP A 162 9.25 -2.01 -18.10
N TYR A 163 9.10 -2.41 -16.84
CA TYR A 163 9.14 -3.83 -16.48
C TYR A 163 8.01 -4.64 -17.15
N LEU A 164 6.76 -4.17 -17.07
CA LEU A 164 5.60 -4.84 -17.65
C LEU A 164 5.72 -4.99 -19.18
N ASP A 165 6.16 -3.94 -19.87
CA ASP A 165 6.33 -3.92 -21.33
C ASP A 165 7.42 -4.91 -21.77
N LYS A 166 8.49 -5.07 -20.97
CA LYS A 166 9.51 -6.11 -21.20
C LYS A 166 8.94 -7.51 -21.03
N GLN A 167 8.06 -7.75 -20.05
CA GLN A 167 7.40 -9.05 -19.90
C GLN A 167 6.45 -9.33 -21.06
N LEU A 168 5.62 -8.35 -21.47
CA LEU A 168 4.74 -8.47 -22.64
C LEU A 168 5.55 -8.83 -23.90
N THR A 169 6.65 -8.12 -24.13
CA THR A 169 7.53 -8.37 -25.28
C THR A 169 8.13 -9.78 -25.22
N PHE A 170 8.69 -10.17 -24.07
CA PHE A 170 9.32 -11.48 -23.90
C PHE A 170 8.36 -12.65 -24.12
N TYR A 171 7.13 -12.56 -23.59
CA TYR A 171 6.14 -13.63 -23.72
C TYR A 171 5.38 -13.60 -25.05
N SER A 172 5.31 -12.46 -25.75
CA SER A 172 4.72 -12.38 -27.10
C SER A 172 5.58 -13.07 -28.18
N GLN A 173 6.86 -13.31 -27.91
CA GLN A 173 7.82 -13.92 -28.83
C GLN A 173 7.93 -15.45 -28.69
N LYS A 174 7.18 -16.06 -27.77
CA LYS A 174 7.12 -17.50 -27.55
C LYS A 174 5.77 -18.05 -28.01
#